data_AF-A0AAW0QNI5-F1
#
_entry.id   AF-A0AAW0QNI5-F1
#
_cell.length_a   1.000
_cell.length_b   1.000
_cell.length_c   1.000
_cell.angle_alpha   90.00
_cell.angle_beta   90.00
_cell.angle_gamma   90.00
#
_symmetry.space_group_name_H-M   'P 1'
#
loop_
_entity.id
_entity.type
_entity.pdbx_description
1 polymer ?
#
loop_
_entity_poly.entity_id
_entity_poly.type
_entity_poly.pdbx_seq_one_letter_code
_entity_poly.pdbx_strand_id
1 'polypeptide(L)'
;MAGSSPAGRRWTHSRSSPVRSPPARSPDSTYLSGDRNGEMNHLEALMAAQVLHSEVRERAVKSLDDYLHEQEQKKLAKREQELKELRQREEDRLRHETKLRDEEERLRALQAQTVPKLPPKPPQQAAPPTEPTPESTTVAPNKDDTAPATQPAAAKPINTSNPFSSGPVANGLSASASQPEQVKTNGHTSAAASFSATPSPFAKQATPQPANPFATVTAPKPAPQAQAQAPAQPAKPPATPDADRYVQIHKNLKKLRALITEHAKTNPQLKKLMGEMRREIRKSLGQLTGVKGANKKQLESIKSILMSAISNQPPSPPIDPSSFVVDAREPVEGALHNEPQLPALFIYLMNQLGKAIINQFINECGASPRSADPVGVVTAQLFSAKEFLWRGKSLIDILMAKFRVVCPVVFGYRGSDKTEQGRARLGWRKDGGAWISEQQHNDRMMGLGIGYASIALRDFSKSSNINPWPPSRYWKSMANIVNTPPAEMTDTQCIVLKSMLNQHEEKFINFYGSAAVAALRRALVEWPNSAPKKTPGVMGLQVLAVMCKRDMGLDLGL
;
A
#
# COMPACT_ATOMS: atom_id res chain seq x y z
N MET A 1 39.87 -10.24 69.52
CA MET A 1 38.61 -10.69 70.17
C MET A 1 37.42 -10.07 69.44
N ALA A 2 36.21 -10.55 69.72
CA ALA A 2 34.87 -10.15 69.22
C ALA A 2 34.69 -8.74 68.59
N GLY A 3 33.75 -8.52 67.66
CA GLY A 3 32.74 -9.44 67.13
C GLY A 3 31.45 -8.75 66.69
N SER A 4 31.25 -8.64 65.38
CA SER A 4 29.98 -8.77 64.64
C SER A 4 28.68 -8.13 65.17
N SER A 5 28.19 -7.09 64.46
CA SER A 5 26.91 -7.11 63.72
C SER A 5 26.57 -5.74 63.11
N PRO A 6 26.08 -5.70 61.86
CA PRO A 6 24.78 -5.07 61.64
C PRO A 6 23.81 -5.95 60.81
N ALA A 7 22.51 -5.68 60.97
CA ALA A 7 21.43 -6.57 60.54
C ALA A 7 21.29 -6.75 59.02
N GLY A 8 21.24 -8.00 58.57
CA GLY A 8 20.87 -8.35 57.19
C GLY A 8 19.36 -8.17 56.94
N ARG A 9 19.00 -7.34 55.96
CA ARG A 9 17.60 -7.22 55.50
C ARG A 9 17.20 -8.49 54.74
N ARG A 10 16.34 -9.30 55.36
CA ARG A 10 15.85 -10.57 54.81
C ARG A 10 14.74 -10.33 53.78
N TRP A 11 15.10 -10.06 52.52
CA TRP A 11 14.15 -10.14 51.41
C TRP A 11 13.91 -11.60 51.03
N THR A 12 12.85 -12.20 51.56
CA THR A 12 12.38 -13.53 51.16
C THR A 12 11.70 -13.44 49.80
N HIS A 13 12.48 -13.53 48.72
CA HIS A 13 11.93 -13.98 47.43
C HIS A 13 11.71 -15.50 47.51
N SER A 14 10.49 -15.88 47.83
CA SER A 14 10.03 -17.27 47.75
C SER A 14 10.18 -17.75 46.30
N ARG A 15 11.25 -18.52 46.03
CA ARG A 15 11.34 -19.31 44.81
C ARG A 15 10.15 -20.27 44.79
N SER A 16 9.23 -20.05 43.86
CA SER A 16 8.24 -21.04 43.48
C SER A 16 8.98 -22.27 42.96
N SER A 17 9.01 -23.32 43.78
CA SER A 17 9.43 -24.65 43.34
C SER A 17 8.59 -25.06 42.12
N PRO A 18 9.17 -25.72 41.10
CA PRO A 18 8.39 -26.28 40.02
C PRO A 18 7.41 -27.30 40.62
N VAL A 19 6.13 -27.18 40.26
CA VAL A 19 5.11 -28.14 40.67
C VAL A 19 5.55 -29.51 40.17
N ARG A 20 5.85 -30.40 41.13
CA ARG A 20 6.21 -31.79 40.89
C ARG A 20 5.07 -32.44 40.10
N SER A 21 5.32 -32.71 38.82
CA SER A 21 4.37 -33.42 37.97
C SER A 21 3.94 -34.72 38.66
N PRO A 22 2.66 -35.10 38.60
CA PRO A 22 2.26 -36.45 38.98
C PRO A 22 3.09 -37.46 38.18
N PRO A 23 3.45 -38.63 38.74
CA PRO A 23 4.11 -39.67 37.96
C PRO A 23 3.19 -40.01 36.78
N ALA A 24 3.70 -39.79 35.56
CA ALA A 24 2.96 -40.10 34.36
C ALA A 24 2.66 -41.61 34.35
N ARG A 25 1.40 -41.98 34.59
CA ARG A 25 0.91 -43.30 34.20
C ARG A 25 1.09 -43.39 32.70
N SER A 26 1.96 -44.29 32.26
CA SER A 26 2.24 -44.55 30.85
C SER A 26 0.91 -44.87 30.14
N PRO A 27 0.55 -44.13 29.08
CA PRO A 27 -0.77 -44.28 28.43
C PRO A 27 -0.94 -45.66 27.78
N ASP A 28 0.17 -46.37 27.54
CA ASP A 28 0.19 -47.67 26.86
C ASP A 28 -0.28 -48.84 27.72
N SER A 29 -0.41 -48.68 29.05
CA SER A 29 -0.81 -49.77 29.95
C SER A 29 -2.32 -50.02 30.03
N THR A 30 -3.16 -49.11 29.56
CA THR A 30 -4.63 -49.21 29.69
C THR A 30 -5.31 -49.72 28.41
N TYR A 31 -4.61 -49.76 27.28
CA TYR A 31 -5.20 -50.20 25.99
C TYR A 31 -5.37 -51.73 25.86
N LEU A 32 -4.83 -52.51 26.79
CA LEU A 32 -4.80 -53.98 26.75
C LEU A 32 -5.49 -54.67 27.94
N SER A 33 -6.14 -53.92 28.85
CA SER A 33 -6.97 -54.53 29.90
C SER A 33 -8.29 -55.04 29.30
N GLY A 34 -8.67 -56.27 29.64
CA GLY A 34 -9.86 -56.96 29.09
C GLY A 34 -11.22 -56.36 29.47
N ASP A 35 -11.24 -55.26 30.23
CA ASP A 35 -12.43 -54.60 30.79
C ASP A 35 -12.68 -53.22 30.15
N ARG A 36 -12.11 -52.98 28.97
CA ARG A 36 -12.15 -51.70 28.23
C ARG A 36 -13.56 -51.14 27.98
N ASN A 37 -14.58 -52.00 27.93
CA ASN A 37 -15.99 -51.62 27.71
C ASN A 37 -16.85 -51.70 28.99
N GLY A 38 -16.22 -51.82 30.17
CA GLY A 38 -16.92 -51.79 31.46
C GLY A 38 -17.54 -50.41 31.72
N GLU A 39 -18.75 -50.40 32.29
CA GLU A 39 -19.51 -49.18 32.61
C GLU A 39 -18.73 -48.20 33.49
N MET A 40 -17.98 -48.72 34.47
CA MET A 40 -17.07 -47.95 35.33
C MET A 40 -16.01 -47.17 34.53
N ASN A 41 -15.41 -47.78 33.51
CA ASN A 41 -14.37 -47.13 32.69
C ASN A 41 -14.97 -46.01 31.80
N HIS A 42 -16.22 -46.17 31.35
CA HIS A 42 -16.94 -45.10 30.65
C HIS A 42 -17.28 -43.94 31.59
N LEU A 43 -17.70 -44.21 32.83
CA LEU A 43 -17.96 -43.17 33.84
C LEU A 43 -16.68 -42.44 34.26
N GLU A 44 -15.57 -43.14 34.48
CA GLU A 44 -14.26 -42.53 34.77
C GLU A 44 -13.78 -41.65 33.60
N ALA A 45 -13.91 -42.12 32.36
CA ALA A 45 -13.57 -41.34 31.16
C ALA A 45 -14.44 -40.07 31.01
N LEU A 46 -15.74 -40.15 31.33
CA LEU A 46 -16.64 -38.98 31.33
C LEU A 46 -16.27 -37.97 32.43
N MET A 47 -15.95 -38.43 33.64
CA MET A 47 -15.47 -37.55 34.71
C MET A 47 -14.13 -36.89 34.35
N ALA A 48 -13.17 -37.64 33.81
CA ALA A 48 -11.90 -37.09 33.34
C ALA A 48 -12.09 -36.04 32.23
N ALA A 49 -13.00 -36.28 31.28
CA ALA A 49 -13.35 -35.32 30.25
C ALA A 49 -13.99 -34.03 30.82
N GLN A 50 -14.87 -34.16 31.83
CA GLN A 50 -15.45 -33.00 32.52
C GLN A 50 -14.40 -32.17 33.26
N VAL A 51 -13.47 -32.81 33.97
CA VAL A 51 -12.35 -32.13 34.65
C VAL A 51 -11.50 -31.34 33.65
N LEU A 52 -11.05 -31.99 32.56
CA LEU A 52 -10.27 -31.31 31.51
C LEU A 52 -11.05 -30.16 30.87
N HIS A 53 -12.35 -30.31 30.62
CA HIS A 53 -13.20 -29.24 30.11
C HIS A 53 -13.29 -28.05 31.08
N SER A 54 -13.41 -28.31 32.39
CA SER A 54 -13.39 -27.24 33.41
C SER A 54 -12.04 -26.51 33.47
N GLU A 55 -10.91 -27.23 33.43
CA GLU A 55 -9.58 -26.59 33.39
C GLU A 55 -9.39 -25.72 32.15
N VAL A 56 -9.79 -26.21 30.97
CA VAL A 56 -9.70 -25.44 29.72
C VAL A 56 -10.57 -24.18 29.80
N ARG A 57 -11.77 -24.28 30.36
CA ARG A 57 -12.65 -23.12 30.60
C ARG A 57 -12.02 -22.11 31.55
N GLU A 58 -11.45 -22.54 32.68
CA GLU A 58 -10.78 -21.64 33.62
C GLU A 58 -9.55 -20.95 33.02
N ARG A 59 -8.73 -21.67 32.24
CA ARG A 59 -7.59 -21.08 31.52
C ARG A 59 -8.06 -20.06 30.48
N ALA A 60 -9.16 -20.33 29.78
CA ALA A 60 -9.74 -19.39 28.82
C ALA A 60 -10.30 -18.12 29.49
N VAL A 61 -10.95 -18.23 30.66
CA VAL A 61 -11.42 -17.08 31.44
C VAL A 61 -10.23 -16.23 31.91
N LYS A 62 -9.21 -16.84 32.54
CA LYS A 62 -8.00 -16.11 32.99
C LYS A 62 -7.31 -15.38 31.83
N SER A 63 -7.15 -16.04 30.68
CA SER A 63 -6.57 -15.43 29.48
C SER A 63 -7.40 -14.26 28.93
N LEU A 64 -8.73 -14.25 29.14
CA LEU A 64 -9.58 -13.13 28.76
C LEU A 64 -9.43 -11.96 29.73
N ASP A 65 -9.39 -12.24 31.04
CA ASP A 65 -9.21 -11.24 32.09
C ASP A 65 -7.83 -10.54 31.97
N ASP A 66 -6.76 -11.32 31.72
CA ASP A 66 -5.42 -10.80 31.47
C ASP A 66 -5.40 -9.87 30.23
N TYR A 67 -6.06 -10.27 29.14
CA TYR A 67 -6.18 -9.45 27.93
C TYR A 67 -6.98 -8.16 28.17
N LEU A 68 -8.08 -8.22 28.94
CA LEU A 68 -8.85 -7.03 29.30
C LEU A 68 -8.02 -6.07 30.16
N HIS A 69 -7.26 -6.59 31.13
CA HIS A 69 -6.38 -5.79 31.97
C HIS A 69 -5.25 -5.12 31.15
N GLU A 70 -4.65 -5.83 30.20
CA GLU A 70 -3.64 -5.26 29.29
C GLU A 70 -4.23 -4.13 28.42
N GLN A 71 -5.47 -4.28 27.95
CA GLN A 71 -6.18 -3.23 27.20
C GLN A 71 -6.49 -2.00 28.06
N GLU A 72 -6.76 -2.17 29.36
CA GLU A 72 -6.93 -1.05 30.29
C GLU A 72 -5.61 -0.32 30.57
N GLN A 73 -4.52 -1.05 30.83
CA GLN A 73 -3.19 -0.45 31.00
C GLN A 73 -2.76 0.32 29.75
N LYS A 74 -2.98 -0.21 28.54
CA LYS A 74 -2.72 0.49 27.27
C LYS A 74 -3.53 1.79 27.13
N LYS A 75 -4.78 1.82 27.60
CA LYS A 75 -5.61 3.05 27.61
C LYS A 75 -5.11 4.07 28.63
N LEU A 76 -4.68 3.63 29.82
CA LEU A 76 -4.13 4.50 30.86
C LEU A 76 -2.81 5.12 30.42
N ALA A 77 -1.85 4.32 29.96
CA ALA A 77 -0.56 4.80 29.45
C ALA A 77 -0.72 5.81 28.31
N LYS A 78 -1.69 5.61 27.40
CA LYS A 78 -1.99 6.57 26.33
C LYS A 78 -2.52 7.90 26.88
N ARG A 79 -3.42 7.87 27.88
CA ARG A 79 -3.94 9.08 28.54
C ARG A 79 -2.82 9.83 29.26
N GLU A 80 -1.93 9.13 29.97
CA GLU A 80 -0.78 9.75 30.64
C GLU A 80 0.18 10.41 29.65
N GLN A 81 0.43 9.76 28.50
CA GLN A 81 1.24 10.37 27.43
C GLN A 81 0.58 11.63 26.87
N GLU A 82 -0.72 11.59 26.55
CA GLU A 82 -1.47 12.76 26.08
C GLU A 82 -1.42 13.93 27.09
N LEU A 83 -1.53 13.62 28.39
CA LEU A 83 -1.48 14.61 29.48
C LEU A 83 -0.05 15.19 29.67
N LYS A 84 0.98 14.38 29.44
CA LYS A 84 2.39 14.82 29.45
C LYS A 84 2.72 15.71 28.25
N GLU A 85 2.24 15.36 27.05
CA GLU A 85 2.38 16.20 25.85
C GLU A 85 1.66 17.54 25.98
N LEU A 86 0.48 17.56 26.60
CA LEU A 86 -0.22 18.82 26.92
C LEU A 86 0.61 19.69 27.86
N ARG A 87 1.12 19.14 28.97
CA ARG A 87 1.96 19.88 29.92
C ARG A 87 3.21 20.46 29.26
N GLN A 88 3.90 19.69 28.40
CA GLN A 88 5.05 20.18 27.66
C GLN A 88 4.70 21.34 26.72
N ARG A 89 3.56 21.27 26.01
CA ARG A 89 3.09 22.39 25.17
C ARG A 89 2.76 23.65 25.97
N GLU A 90 2.27 23.51 27.19
CA GLU A 90 2.02 24.66 28.07
C GLU A 90 3.31 25.26 28.65
N GLU A 91 4.27 24.43 29.04
CA GLU A 91 5.61 24.87 29.45
C GLU A 91 6.34 25.60 28.31
N ASP A 92 6.27 25.09 27.08
CA ASP A 92 6.84 25.73 25.90
C ASP A 92 6.11 27.04 25.54
N ARG A 93 4.79 27.10 25.72
CA ARG A 93 3.99 28.34 25.56
C ARG A 93 4.45 29.41 26.56
N LEU A 94 4.59 29.06 27.84
CA LEU A 94 5.10 30.00 28.86
C LEU A 94 6.52 30.47 28.53
N ARG A 95 7.43 29.57 28.15
CA ARG A 95 8.81 29.92 27.76
C ARG A 95 8.89 30.82 26.53
N HIS A 96 7.91 30.75 25.63
CA HIS A 96 7.81 31.67 24.50
C HIS A 96 7.28 33.04 24.95
N GLU A 97 6.29 33.08 25.84
CA GLU A 97 5.76 34.33 26.39
C GLU A 97 6.81 35.11 27.19
N THR A 98 7.60 34.44 28.04
CA THR A 98 8.67 35.10 28.81
C THR A 98 9.72 35.73 27.90
N LYS A 99 10.16 35.02 26.85
CA LYS A 99 11.13 35.55 25.88
C LYS A 99 10.63 36.80 25.17
N LEU A 100 9.34 36.83 24.80
CA LEU A 100 8.75 38.02 24.18
C LEU A 100 8.76 39.23 25.13
N ARG A 101 8.47 39.02 26.43
CA ARG A 101 8.57 40.11 27.42
C ARG A 101 10.01 40.60 27.60
N ASP A 102 10.97 39.69 27.70
CA ASP A 102 12.40 40.03 27.81
C ASP A 102 12.89 40.86 26.60
N GLU A 103 12.41 40.51 25.39
CA GLU A 103 12.69 41.26 24.15
C GLU A 103 11.99 42.63 24.11
N GLU A 104 10.73 42.73 24.55
CA GLU A 104 10.00 44.02 24.65
C GLU A 104 10.65 44.97 25.67
N GLU A 105 11.06 44.48 26.83
CA GLU A 105 11.77 45.29 27.84
C GLU A 105 13.11 45.78 27.31
N ARG A 106 13.85 44.94 26.58
CA ARG A 106 15.09 45.32 25.91
C ARG A 106 14.87 46.40 24.84
N LEU A 107 13.80 46.32 24.06
CA LEU A 107 13.44 47.34 23.07
C LEU A 107 13.03 48.66 23.74
N ARG A 108 12.27 48.63 24.85
CA ARG A 108 11.93 49.82 25.63
C ARG A 108 13.15 50.50 26.23
N ALA A 109 14.11 49.74 26.75
CA ALA A 109 15.35 50.27 27.29
C ALA A 109 16.17 51.02 26.21
N LEU A 110 16.26 50.46 25.00
CA LEU A 110 16.93 51.11 23.86
C LEU A 110 16.20 52.39 23.40
N GLN A 111 14.86 52.37 23.37
CA GLN A 111 14.08 53.58 23.04
C GLN A 111 14.26 54.69 24.08
N ALA A 112 14.23 54.36 25.38
CA ALA A 112 14.45 55.32 26.46
C ALA A 112 15.84 55.98 26.41
N GLN A 113 16.85 55.29 25.86
CA GLN A 113 18.21 55.80 25.73
C GLN A 113 18.41 56.77 24.54
N THR A 114 17.43 56.91 23.63
CA THR A 114 17.63 57.53 22.30
C THR A 114 16.90 58.87 22.08
N VAL A 115 16.45 59.58 23.14
CA VAL A 115 15.71 60.86 23.00
C VAL A 115 16.41 62.07 23.64
N PRO A 116 17.19 62.86 22.89
CA PRO A 116 17.62 64.20 23.27
C PRO A 116 16.48 65.23 23.15
N LYS A 117 16.41 66.19 24.10
CA LYS A 117 15.46 67.32 24.08
C LYS A 117 15.81 68.37 23.02
N LEU A 118 14.78 68.96 22.39
CA LEU A 118 14.86 70.26 21.70
C LEU A 118 13.70 71.21 22.11
N PRO A 119 13.84 72.54 21.94
CA PRO A 119 13.14 73.57 22.73
C PRO A 119 11.86 74.15 22.08
N PRO A 120 11.07 74.99 22.80
CA PRO A 120 9.65 75.25 22.48
C PRO A 120 9.38 76.47 21.58
N LYS A 121 8.12 76.59 21.11
CA LYS A 121 7.57 77.74 20.36
C LYS A 121 6.21 78.17 20.98
N PRO A 122 5.83 79.47 20.98
CA PRO A 122 4.86 80.05 21.95
C PRO A 122 3.37 80.01 21.50
N PRO A 123 2.39 80.39 22.37
CA PRO A 123 1.04 79.80 22.40
C PRO A 123 -0.11 80.69 21.87
N GLN A 124 -1.29 80.09 21.69
CA GLN A 124 -2.59 80.78 21.59
C GLN A 124 -3.70 80.08 22.41
N GLN A 125 -4.28 80.89 23.31
CA GLN A 125 -5.67 80.98 23.84
C GLN A 125 -6.78 80.08 23.25
N ALA A 126 -7.87 79.72 23.95
CA ALA A 126 -8.29 79.91 25.35
C ALA A 126 -9.43 78.90 25.73
N ALA A 127 -9.80 78.85 27.02
CA ALA A 127 -10.77 77.94 27.66
C ALA A 127 -12.25 78.46 27.53
N PRO A 128 -13.33 78.05 28.29
CA PRO A 128 -13.39 77.29 29.55
C PRO A 128 -14.59 76.26 29.64
N PRO A 129 -15.19 75.87 30.81
CA PRO A 129 -15.15 74.45 31.25
C PRO A 129 -16.46 73.94 31.93
N THR A 130 -16.34 73.25 33.09
CA THR A 130 -17.35 72.72 34.05
C THR A 130 -18.12 71.44 33.62
N GLU A 131 -18.07 70.27 34.28
CA GLU A 131 -18.06 69.84 35.71
C GLU A 131 -19.47 69.83 36.39
N PRO A 132 -19.73 69.02 37.46
CA PRO A 132 -19.42 67.58 37.60
C PRO A 132 -20.47 66.75 38.43
N THR A 133 -20.42 65.40 38.39
CA THR A 133 -20.85 64.44 39.47
C THR A 133 -22.31 64.50 40.02
N PRO A 134 -22.74 63.65 40.99
CA PRO A 134 -22.21 62.35 41.47
C PRO A 134 -23.23 61.18 41.49
N GLU A 135 -22.72 60.03 41.93
CA GLU A 135 -23.37 58.77 42.28
C GLU A 135 -24.46 58.90 43.38
N SER A 136 -25.44 57.96 43.40
CA SER A 136 -25.58 57.06 44.57
C SER A 136 -26.52 55.86 44.30
N THR A 137 -25.92 54.67 44.31
CA THR A 137 -26.28 53.46 45.07
C THR A 137 -27.73 53.03 45.41
N THR A 138 -27.86 51.69 45.46
CA THR A 138 -28.68 50.82 46.34
C THR A 138 -30.07 50.29 45.93
N VAL A 139 -30.06 48.98 45.65
CA VAL A 139 -30.89 47.92 46.28
C VAL A 139 -32.35 47.73 45.81
N ALA A 140 -32.55 46.65 45.04
CA ALA A 140 -33.80 45.91 44.90
C ALA A 140 -34.05 44.99 46.12
N PRO A 141 -35.24 44.36 46.32
CA PRO A 141 -35.49 43.09 45.61
C PRO A 141 -36.98 42.72 45.37
N ASN A 142 -37.16 41.51 44.81
CA ASN A 142 -38.37 40.66 44.74
C ASN A 142 -39.41 41.02 43.65
N LYS A 143 -39.61 40.13 42.66
CA LYS A 143 -40.57 38.98 42.61
C LYS A 143 -41.89 39.41 41.97
N ASP A 144 -42.62 38.60 41.22
CA ASP A 144 -42.42 37.26 40.64
C ASP A 144 -43.23 37.27 39.29
N ASP A 145 -43.53 36.11 38.70
CA ASP A 145 -44.65 35.86 37.76
C ASP A 145 -44.60 36.32 36.28
N THR A 146 -44.10 35.37 35.47
CA THR A 146 -44.83 34.71 34.37
C THR A 146 -45.66 35.49 33.32
N ALA A 147 -45.17 35.44 32.08
CA ALA A 147 -45.93 35.11 30.85
C ALA A 147 -47.03 36.11 30.37
N PRO A 148 -47.67 35.92 29.18
CA PRO A 148 -47.42 34.96 28.10
C PRO A 148 -47.13 35.60 26.71
N ALA A 149 -47.01 34.74 25.70
CA ALA A 149 -46.65 35.09 24.32
C ALA A 149 -47.75 35.83 23.53
N THR A 150 -47.34 36.60 22.49
CA THR A 150 -47.96 36.56 21.15
C THR A 150 -47.14 37.31 20.08
N GLN A 151 -46.59 36.55 19.10
CA GLN A 151 -46.57 36.85 17.64
C GLN A 151 -45.97 38.20 17.10
N PRO A 152 -45.86 38.44 15.77
CA PRO A 152 -45.53 37.55 14.64
C PRO A 152 -44.45 38.13 13.67
N ALA A 153 -44.26 37.44 12.54
CA ALA A 153 -43.96 37.97 11.20
C ALA A 153 -42.55 38.48 10.80
N ALA A 154 -41.94 37.68 9.90
CA ALA A 154 -41.26 38.04 8.65
C ALA A 154 -40.48 39.37 8.50
N ALA A 155 -39.16 39.26 8.25
CA ALA A 155 -38.40 40.23 7.45
C ALA A 155 -37.24 39.58 6.66
N LYS A 156 -36.99 40.13 5.47
CA LYS A 156 -35.77 40.10 4.62
C LYS A 156 -35.51 41.57 4.21
N PRO A 157 -34.37 41.98 3.60
CA PRO A 157 -32.98 41.48 3.65
C PRO A 157 -31.95 42.66 3.85
N ILE A 158 -30.67 42.47 3.44
CA ILE A 158 -29.70 43.47 2.87
C ILE A 158 -28.51 43.98 3.75
N ASN A 159 -27.28 43.76 3.21
CA ASN A 159 -25.97 44.46 3.33
C ASN A 159 -25.43 44.92 4.71
N THR A 160 -24.13 45.20 4.93
CA THR A 160 -22.93 45.48 4.09
C THR A 160 -21.69 45.06 4.91
N SER A 161 -20.55 44.56 4.39
CA SER A 161 -19.53 45.33 3.65
C SER A 161 -18.25 44.48 3.40
N ASN A 162 -17.53 44.83 2.33
CA ASN A 162 -16.18 44.36 1.94
C ASN A 162 -15.10 45.20 2.69
N PRO A 163 -13.75 44.94 2.67
CA PRO A 163 -12.99 44.60 1.45
C PRO A 163 -11.62 43.84 1.54
N PHE A 164 -11.04 43.67 0.35
CA PHE A 164 -9.61 43.54 -0.02
C PHE A 164 -8.87 42.19 -0.08
N SER A 165 -8.21 42.07 -1.24
CA SER A 165 -7.29 41.03 -1.72
C SER A 165 -5.84 41.53 -1.71
N SER A 166 -4.87 40.63 -1.58
CA SER A 166 -3.51 40.84 -2.11
C SER A 166 -2.92 39.52 -2.63
N GLY A 167 -2.13 39.62 -3.71
CA GLY A 167 -1.58 38.47 -4.45
C GLY A 167 -0.15 38.08 -4.02
N PRO A 168 0.46 37.09 -4.70
CA PRO A 168 1.78 36.59 -4.36
C PRO A 168 2.91 37.53 -4.80
N VAL A 169 3.94 37.65 -3.96
CA VAL A 169 5.11 38.49 -4.22
C VAL A 169 6.10 37.74 -5.13
N ALA A 170 6.48 38.36 -6.25
CA ALA A 170 7.64 37.95 -7.03
C ALA A 170 8.91 38.51 -6.38
N ASN A 171 10.02 37.77 -6.45
CA ASN A 171 11.33 38.28 -6.08
C ASN A 171 12.31 38.01 -7.22
N GLY A 172 13.00 39.05 -7.67
CA GLY A 172 13.95 38.98 -8.77
C GLY A 172 15.04 40.04 -8.61
N LEU A 173 16.29 39.61 -8.77
CA LEU A 173 17.45 40.49 -8.93
C LEU A 173 18.35 39.91 -10.01
N SER A 174 18.89 40.79 -10.85
CA SER A 174 19.43 40.47 -12.17
C SER A 174 20.95 40.33 -12.19
N ALA A 175 21.48 39.56 -13.14
CA ALA A 175 22.85 39.72 -13.63
C ALA A 175 22.96 39.37 -15.14
N SER A 176 23.11 40.42 -15.92
CA SER A 176 23.59 40.61 -17.30
C SER A 176 24.03 39.45 -18.21
N ALA A 177 23.52 39.52 -19.45
CA ALA A 177 24.24 39.52 -20.74
C ALA A 177 25.19 38.38 -21.14
N SER A 178 24.84 37.68 -22.23
CA SER A 178 25.49 37.87 -23.57
C SER A 178 24.97 36.87 -24.62
N GLN A 179 24.37 37.37 -25.69
CA GLN A 179 24.33 36.74 -27.03
C GLN A 179 25.21 37.63 -27.94
N PRO A 180 25.96 37.06 -28.91
CA PRO A 180 25.38 36.66 -30.20
C PRO A 180 25.96 35.27 -30.66
N GLU A 181 25.78 34.73 -31.87
CA GLU A 181 25.19 35.21 -33.14
C GLU A 181 24.74 34.01 -34.01
N GLN A 182 23.95 34.26 -35.06
CA GLN A 182 23.66 33.28 -36.11
C GLN A 182 24.60 33.46 -37.31
N VAL A 183 25.16 32.38 -37.87
CA VAL A 183 25.69 32.38 -39.25
C VAL A 183 25.24 31.11 -39.99
N LYS A 184 24.67 31.30 -41.18
CA LYS A 184 24.47 30.27 -42.21
C LYS A 184 25.69 30.30 -43.14
N THR A 185 26.12 29.15 -43.68
CA THR A 185 26.78 29.09 -45.00
C THR A 185 26.77 27.67 -45.57
N ASN A 186 26.80 27.58 -46.90
CA ASN A 186 26.86 26.33 -47.68
C ASN A 186 28.32 25.96 -48.01
N GLY A 187 28.56 24.69 -48.33
CA GLY A 187 29.26 24.36 -49.59
C GLY A 187 30.70 23.81 -49.54
N HIS A 188 30.82 22.57 -50.04
CA HIS A 188 31.88 22.03 -50.92
C HIS A 188 33.25 21.53 -50.40
N THR A 189 33.52 20.25 -50.76
CA THR A 189 34.81 19.64 -51.19
C THR A 189 35.95 19.52 -50.15
N SER A 190 36.69 18.40 -50.02
CA SER A 190 37.15 17.45 -51.05
C SER A 190 37.36 16.00 -50.56
N ALA A 191 37.55 15.11 -51.54
CA ALA A 191 38.12 13.74 -51.52
C ALA A 191 39.39 13.56 -50.64
N ALA A 192 39.90 12.37 -50.29
CA ALA A 192 39.65 10.97 -50.70
C ALA A 192 39.85 10.03 -49.45
N ALA A 193 39.99 8.70 -49.47
CA ALA A 193 40.09 7.64 -50.50
C ALA A 193 39.53 6.30 -49.92
N SER A 194 38.74 5.51 -50.65
CA SER A 194 39.14 4.30 -51.42
C SER A 194 39.70 3.10 -50.62
N PHE A 195 38.85 2.15 -50.27
CA PHE A 195 39.09 0.71 -50.51
C PHE A 195 37.77 0.00 -50.78
N SER A 196 37.73 -0.78 -51.86
CA SER A 196 36.56 -1.55 -52.30
C SER A 196 36.90 -3.04 -52.35
N ALA A 197 35.93 -3.88 -52.02
CA ALA A 197 36.00 -5.32 -52.24
C ALA A 197 34.63 -5.80 -52.77
N THR A 198 34.62 -6.24 -54.02
CA THR A 198 33.46 -6.72 -54.77
C THR A 198 33.14 -8.20 -54.46
N PRO A 199 31.88 -8.64 -54.62
CA PRO A 199 31.50 -10.04 -54.50
C PRO A 199 31.63 -10.78 -55.84
N SER A 200 31.81 -12.10 -55.80
CA SER A 200 31.46 -12.98 -56.94
C SER A 200 31.21 -14.44 -56.50
N PRO A 201 30.45 -15.23 -57.31
CA PRO A 201 29.83 -16.47 -56.87
C PRO A 201 30.51 -17.73 -57.44
N PHE A 202 30.17 -18.91 -56.93
CA PHE A 202 30.22 -20.13 -57.74
C PHE A 202 29.17 -21.16 -57.28
N ALA A 203 28.39 -21.68 -58.23
CA ALA A 203 27.45 -22.78 -58.05
C ALA A 203 28.07 -24.08 -58.61
N LYS A 204 27.62 -25.25 -58.13
CA LYS A 204 27.82 -26.53 -58.84
C LYS A 204 26.55 -27.38 -58.84
N GLN A 205 26.31 -28.01 -59.99
CA GLN A 205 25.14 -28.82 -60.34
C GLN A 205 25.28 -30.29 -59.95
N ALA A 206 24.16 -31.02 -60.04
CA ALA A 206 24.05 -32.46 -59.84
C ALA A 206 24.42 -33.29 -61.09
N THR A 207 24.56 -34.61 -60.93
CA THR A 207 24.18 -35.65 -61.92
C THR A 207 24.11 -37.05 -61.25
N PRO A 208 23.41 -38.05 -61.82
CA PRO A 208 22.93 -39.26 -61.09
C PRO A 208 23.45 -40.61 -61.62
N GLN A 209 23.20 -41.72 -60.89
CA GLN A 209 22.92 -43.12 -61.35
C GLN A 209 23.06 -44.13 -60.18
N PRO A 210 22.64 -45.42 -60.31
CA PRO A 210 21.43 -45.97 -60.93
C PRO A 210 20.67 -46.96 -60.00
N ALA A 211 19.56 -47.54 -60.46
CA ALA A 211 18.78 -48.55 -59.74
C ALA A 211 19.15 -50.01 -60.13
N ASN A 212 18.74 -50.99 -59.32
CA ASN A 212 18.35 -52.34 -59.78
C ASN A 212 17.45 -53.08 -58.73
N PRO A 213 16.69 -54.13 -59.13
CA PRO A 213 15.46 -54.56 -58.44
C PRO A 213 15.48 -56.04 -57.96
N PHE A 214 14.29 -56.62 -57.71
CA PHE A 214 13.97 -57.96 -57.16
C PHE A 214 14.09 -58.09 -55.62
N ALA A 215 13.21 -58.80 -54.89
CA ALA A 215 12.03 -59.61 -55.26
C ALA A 215 10.90 -59.55 -54.19
N THR A 216 9.69 -59.95 -54.59
CA THR A 216 8.52 -60.26 -53.75
C THR A 216 8.69 -61.51 -52.89
N VAL A 217 7.94 -61.64 -51.77
CA VAL A 217 7.18 -62.84 -51.34
C VAL A 217 6.23 -62.48 -50.16
N THR A 218 5.27 -63.35 -49.87
CA THR A 218 3.96 -63.16 -49.21
C THR A 218 3.88 -63.18 -47.67
N ALA A 219 2.73 -62.69 -47.18
CA ALA A 219 1.96 -63.01 -45.94
C ALA A 219 2.29 -64.33 -45.19
N PRO A 220 2.01 -64.48 -43.86
CA PRO A 220 0.74 -64.05 -43.21
C PRO A 220 0.78 -63.54 -41.76
N LYS A 221 -0.41 -63.15 -41.27
CA LYS A 221 -0.73 -62.74 -39.89
C LYS A 221 -1.10 -63.96 -39.03
N PRO A 222 -0.59 -64.05 -37.79
CA PRO A 222 -1.47 -64.31 -36.66
C PRO A 222 -1.23 -63.33 -35.49
N ALA A 223 -2.24 -63.17 -34.64
CA ALA A 223 -2.17 -62.49 -33.35
C ALA A 223 -2.33 -63.55 -32.23
N PRO A 224 -2.47 -63.20 -30.93
CA PRO A 224 -2.10 -61.98 -30.19
C PRO A 224 -1.27 -62.27 -28.92
N GLN A 225 -0.37 -61.38 -28.45
CA GLN A 225 0.00 -61.37 -27.02
C GLN A 225 0.76 -60.12 -26.52
N ALA A 226 0.57 -59.87 -25.22
CA ALA A 226 1.34 -59.02 -24.30
C ALA A 226 1.48 -57.50 -24.63
N GLN A 227 0.84 -56.69 -23.80
CA GLN A 227 1.12 -55.25 -23.68
C GLN A 227 2.53 -55.03 -23.11
N ALA A 228 3.45 -54.49 -23.91
CA ALA A 228 4.65 -53.83 -23.40
C ALA A 228 4.41 -52.31 -23.40
N GLN A 229 4.66 -51.67 -22.26
CA GLN A 229 4.47 -50.23 -22.09
C GLN A 229 5.42 -49.45 -23.01
N ALA A 230 4.90 -48.51 -23.78
CA ALA A 230 5.73 -47.59 -24.55
C ALA A 230 6.58 -46.73 -23.58
N PRO A 231 7.88 -46.52 -23.84
CA PRO A 231 8.71 -45.66 -23.00
C PRO A 231 8.15 -44.24 -23.02
N ALA A 232 8.03 -43.64 -21.83
CA ALA A 232 7.53 -42.28 -21.68
C ALA A 232 8.39 -41.31 -22.51
N GLN A 233 7.77 -40.61 -23.46
CA GLN A 233 8.45 -39.57 -24.21
C GLN A 233 8.96 -38.50 -23.22
N PRO A 234 10.23 -38.06 -23.32
CA PRO A 234 10.74 -37.00 -22.46
C PRO A 234 9.89 -35.75 -22.66
N ALA A 235 9.43 -35.18 -21.55
CA ALA A 235 8.56 -34.01 -21.58
C ALA A 235 9.19 -32.89 -22.41
N LYS A 236 8.42 -32.34 -23.36
CA LYS A 236 8.87 -31.19 -24.15
C LYS A 236 9.39 -30.10 -23.21
N PRO A 237 10.59 -29.54 -23.44
CA PRO A 237 11.07 -28.42 -22.64
C PRO A 237 10.06 -27.26 -22.74
N PRO A 238 9.84 -26.51 -21.65
CA PRO A 238 8.84 -25.46 -21.60
C PRO A 238 9.06 -24.45 -22.73
N ALA A 239 7.95 -24.04 -23.35
CA ALA A 239 7.96 -23.19 -24.53
C ALA A 239 8.72 -21.87 -24.31
N THR A 240 9.24 -21.33 -25.42
CA THR A 240 9.79 -19.97 -25.51
C THR A 240 8.89 -18.95 -24.82
N PRO A 241 9.45 -17.92 -24.15
CA PRO A 241 8.72 -17.11 -23.19
C PRO A 241 7.59 -16.32 -23.85
N ASP A 242 6.36 -16.67 -23.46
CA ASP A 242 5.16 -15.95 -23.83
C ASP A 242 5.29 -14.46 -23.44
N ALA A 243 5.12 -13.56 -24.40
CA ALA A 243 5.60 -12.19 -24.28
C ALA A 243 4.80 -11.41 -23.22
N ASP A 244 5.41 -11.13 -22.07
CA ASP A 244 4.79 -10.60 -20.84
C ASP A 244 3.50 -9.78 -21.09
N ARG A 245 2.37 -10.45 -20.88
CA ARG A 245 1.05 -9.92 -21.23
C ARG A 245 0.73 -8.62 -20.47
N TYR A 246 1.18 -8.48 -19.23
CA TYR A 246 1.01 -7.26 -18.45
C TYR A 246 1.81 -6.08 -19.03
N VAL A 247 3.00 -6.32 -19.59
CA VAL A 247 3.76 -5.30 -20.32
C VAL A 247 3.04 -4.89 -21.62
N GLN A 248 2.41 -5.85 -22.34
CA GLN A 248 1.57 -5.52 -23.51
C GLN A 248 0.38 -4.65 -23.13
N ILE A 249 -0.39 -5.05 -22.11
CA ILE A 249 -1.51 -4.27 -21.57
C ILE A 249 -1.05 -2.87 -21.18
N HIS A 250 0.09 -2.73 -20.49
CA HIS A 250 0.64 -1.41 -20.14
C HIS A 250 0.98 -0.55 -21.38
N LYS A 251 1.48 -1.13 -22.47
CA LYS A 251 1.69 -0.43 -23.75
C LYS A 251 0.36 -0.02 -24.39
N ASN A 252 -0.64 -0.90 -24.43
CA ASN A 252 -1.97 -0.61 -24.95
C ASN A 252 -2.66 0.52 -24.16
N LEU A 253 -2.52 0.52 -22.83
CA LEU A 253 -2.99 1.59 -21.95
C LEU A 253 -2.24 2.93 -22.13
N LYS A 254 -1.08 2.96 -22.81
CA LYS A 254 -0.47 4.22 -23.29
C LYS A 254 -1.14 4.69 -24.58
N LYS A 255 -1.33 3.78 -25.55
CA LYS A 255 -2.02 4.06 -26.83
C LYS A 255 -3.44 4.63 -26.60
N LEU A 256 -4.23 3.99 -25.73
CA LEU A 256 -5.56 4.44 -25.35
C LEU A 256 -5.61 5.90 -24.86
N ARG A 257 -4.62 6.33 -24.07
CA ARG A 257 -4.56 7.72 -23.60
C ARG A 257 -4.26 8.70 -24.73
N ALA A 258 -3.44 8.31 -25.71
CA ALA A 258 -3.17 9.14 -26.88
C ALA A 258 -4.45 9.30 -27.71
N LEU A 259 -5.11 8.18 -28.06
CA LEU A 259 -6.37 8.15 -28.82
C LEU A 259 -7.46 9.02 -28.18
N ILE A 260 -7.71 8.90 -26.88
CA ILE A 260 -8.73 9.73 -26.22
C ILE A 260 -8.30 11.19 -26.10
N THR A 261 -7.01 11.48 -25.94
CA THR A 261 -6.52 12.88 -25.98
C THR A 261 -6.72 13.49 -27.36
N GLU A 262 -6.65 12.69 -28.42
CA GLU A 262 -6.93 13.08 -29.80
C GLU A 262 -8.43 13.30 -30.05
N HIS A 263 -9.30 12.35 -29.67
CA HIS A 263 -10.77 12.55 -29.71
C HIS A 263 -11.24 13.72 -28.83
N ALA A 264 -10.53 14.04 -27.74
CA ALA A 264 -10.79 15.22 -26.93
C ALA A 264 -10.36 16.54 -27.62
N LYS A 265 -9.62 16.51 -28.74
CA LYS A 265 -9.42 17.71 -29.57
C LYS A 265 -10.66 18.02 -30.41
N THR A 266 -11.35 16.99 -30.91
CA THR A 266 -12.54 17.16 -31.76
C THR A 266 -13.82 17.36 -30.95
N ASN A 267 -13.87 16.90 -29.69
CA ASN A 267 -15.02 17.11 -28.79
C ASN A 267 -14.62 17.92 -27.53
N PRO A 268 -14.90 19.24 -27.48
CA PRO A 268 -14.59 20.08 -26.33
C PRO A 268 -15.30 19.68 -25.02
N GLN A 269 -16.53 19.15 -25.11
CA GLN A 269 -17.29 18.69 -23.94
C GLN A 269 -16.62 17.46 -23.32
N LEU A 270 -16.23 16.49 -24.15
CA LEU A 270 -15.44 15.32 -23.72
C LEU A 270 -14.13 15.76 -23.06
N LYS A 271 -13.42 16.75 -23.64
CA LYS A 271 -12.17 17.30 -23.07
C LYS A 271 -12.35 17.86 -21.66
N LYS A 272 -13.39 18.67 -21.45
CA LYS A 272 -13.72 19.29 -20.16
C LYS A 272 -14.06 18.22 -19.13
N LEU A 273 -15.07 17.40 -19.42
CA LEU A 273 -15.59 16.38 -18.49
C LEU A 273 -14.53 15.31 -18.17
N MET A 274 -13.78 14.82 -19.15
CA MET A 274 -12.66 13.89 -18.91
C MET A 274 -11.61 14.50 -17.96
N GLY A 275 -11.32 15.79 -18.11
CA GLY A 275 -10.39 16.52 -17.25
C GLY A 275 -10.90 16.61 -15.81
N GLU A 276 -12.17 16.94 -15.63
CA GLU A 276 -12.87 17.05 -14.35
C GLU A 276 -12.98 15.68 -13.66
N MET A 277 -13.53 14.66 -14.33
CA MET A 277 -13.62 13.27 -13.85
C MET A 277 -12.26 12.74 -13.37
N ARG A 278 -11.19 12.98 -14.14
CA ARG A 278 -9.83 12.56 -13.75
C ARG A 278 -9.30 13.31 -12.52
N ARG A 279 -9.61 14.60 -12.37
CA ARG A 279 -9.23 15.41 -11.20
C ARG A 279 -9.99 14.91 -9.96
N GLU A 280 -11.28 14.66 -10.09
CA GLU A 280 -12.13 14.24 -8.97
C GLU A 280 -11.83 12.80 -8.49
N ILE A 281 -11.49 11.86 -9.39
CA ILE A 281 -10.96 10.54 -9.00
C ILE A 281 -9.69 10.69 -8.16
N ARG A 282 -8.74 11.54 -8.60
CA ARG A 282 -7.48 11.77 -7.89
C ARG A 282 -7.70 12.42 -6.53
N LYS A 283 -8.57 13.42 -6.46
CA LYS A 283 -8.96 14.11 -5.23
C LYS A 283 -9.64 13.16 -4.25
N SER A 284 -10.65 12.40 -4.70
CA SER A 284 -11.37 11.43 -3.88
C SER A 284 -10.43 10.36 -3.31
N LEU A 285 -9.45 9.89 -4.11
CA LEU A 285 -8.47 8.91 -3.63
C LEU A 285 -7.45 9.51 -2.64
N GLY A 286 -7.00 10.75 -2.88
CA GLY A 286 -6.12 11.48 -1.95
C GLY A 286 -6.81 11.97 -0.67
N GLN A 287 -8.15 11.86 -0.60
CA GLN A 287 -8.96 12.17 0.57
C GLN A 287 -9.37 10.91 1.36
N LEU A 288 -8.74 9.75 1.07
CA LEU A 288 -8.96 8.53 1.85
C LEU A 288 -8.25 8.62 3.21
N THR A 289 -8.96 8.20 4.25
CA THR A 289 -8.48 8.23 5.64
C THR A 289 -8.49 6.82 6.24
N GLY A 290 -7.72 6.60 7.30
CA GLY A 290 -7.74 5.33 8.05
C GLY A 290 -9.00 5.09 8.88
N VAL A 291 -9.96 6.03 8.90
CA VAL A 291 -11.17 5.93 9.73
C VAL A 291 -12.20 5.01 9.06
N LYS A 292 -12.58 3.94 9.77
CA LYS A 292 -13.56 2.96 9.29
C LYS A 292 -14.88 3.65 8.93
N GLY A 293 -15.35 3.46 7.69
CA GLY A 293 -16.60 4.04 7.19
C GLY A 293 -16.52 5.47 6.64
N ALA A 294 -15.51 6.27 7.02
CA ALA A 294 -15.38 7.67 6.58
C ALA A 294 -15.23 7.82 5.06
N ASN A 295 -14.69 6.80 4.39
CA ASN A 295 -14.36 6.82 2.96
C ASN A 295 -15.56 6.55 2.03
N LYS A 296 -16.79 6.37 2.55
CA LYS A 296 -17.96 6.04 1.73
C LYS A 296 -18.26 7.12 0.68
N LYS A 297 -18.12 8.40 1.03
CA LYS A 297 -18.37 9.52 0.10
C LYS A 297 -17.39 9.52 -1.08
N GLN A 298 -16.12 9.22 -0.82
CA GLN A 298 -15.05 9.13 -1.81
C GLN A 298 -15.26 7.93 -2.73
N LEU A 299 -15.68 6.78 -2.17
CA LEU A 299 -16.05 5.60 -2.95
C LEU A 299 -17.22 5.90 -3.90
N GLU A 300 -18.33 6.47 -3.42
CA GLU A 300 -19.50 6.77 -4.26
C GLU A 300 -19.21 7.87 -5.29
N SER A 301 -18.35 8.84 -4.96
CA SER A 301 -17.84 9.82 -5.94
C SER A 301 -17.13 9.12 -7.10
N ILE A 302 -16.17 8.23 -6.82
CA ILE A 302 -15.47 7.48 -7.86
C ILE A 302 -16.43 6.53 -8.61
N LYS A 303 -17.36 5.88 -7.90
CA LYS A 303 -18.35 4.99 -8.50
C LYS A 303 -19.26 5.74 -9.47
N SER A 304 -19.83 6.88 -9.09
CA SER A 304 -20.70 7.69 -9.96
C SER A 304 -19.98 8.18 -11.23
N ILE A 305 -18.70 8.57 -11.12
CA ILE A 305 -17.85 8.93 -12.27
C ILE A 305 -17.67 7.74 -13.23
N LEU A 306 -17.40 6.54 -12.71
CA LEU A 306 -17.26 5.34 -13.53
C LEU A 306 -18.60 4.89 -14.14
N MET A 307 -19.72 5.02 -13.41
CA MET A 307 -21.07 4.75 -13.91
C MET A 307 -21.44 5.68 -15.07
N SER A 308 -21.18 6.99 -14.96
CA SER A 308 -21.38 7.93 -16.07
C SER A 308 -20.60 7.50 -17.32
N ALA A 309 -19.34 7.10 -17.14
CA ALA A 309 -18.47 6.72 -18.25
C ALA A 309 -18.83 5.36 -18.89
N ILE A 310 -19.31 4.37 -18.13
CA ILE A 310 -19.74 3.08 -18.71
C ILE A 310 -21.12 3.20 -19.37
N SER A 311 -21.98 4.10 -18.90
CA SER A 311 -23.21 4.54 -19.61
C SER A 311 -22.92 5.45 -20.82
N ASN A 312 -21.65 5.59 -21.22
CA ASN A 312 -21.19 6.40 -22.36
C ASN A 312 -21.61 7.89 -22.31
N GLN A 313 -21.62 8.48 -21.10
CA GLN A 313 -21.89 9.89 -20.87
C GLN A 313 -20.66 10.56 -20.21
N PRO A 314 -19.94 11.46 -20.90
CA PRO A 314 -20.13 11.88 -22.29
C PRO A 314 -19.76 10.77 -23.31
N PRO A 315 -20.29 10.84 -24.55
CA PRO A 315 -19.99 9.88 -25.61
C PRO A 315 -18.50 9.78 -25.91
N SER A 316 -18.02 8.53 -26.01
CA SER A 316 -16.65 8.17 -26.35
C SER A 316 -16.65 7.04 -27.38
N PRO A 317 -15.59 6.89 -28.20
CA PRO A 317 -15.51 5.80 -29.17
C PRO A 317 -15.53 4.44 -28.43
N PRO A 318 -16.16 3.41 -29.01
CA PRO A 318 -16.13 2.08 -28.43
C PRO A 318 -14.74 1.43 -28.63
N ILE A 319 -14.33 0.57 -27.71
CA ILE A 319 -13.07 -0.17 -27.77
C ILE A 319 -13.21 -1.59 -27.24
N ASP A 320 -12.53 -2.54 -27.88
CA ASP A 320 -12.38 -3.92 -27.41
C ASP A 320 -11.64 -3.98 -26.05
N PRO A 321 -12.25 -4.51 -24.98
CA PRO A 321 -11.60 -4.67 -23.68
C PRO A 321 -10.56 -5.79 -23.65
N SER A 322 -10.59 -6.76 -24.59
CA SER A 322 -9.67 -7.90 -24.66
C SER A 322 -8.20 -7.45 -24.70
N SER A 323 -7.94 -6.32 -25.34
CA SER A 323 -6.63 -5.66 -25.40
C SER A 323 -6.06 -5.18 -24.04
N PHE A 324 -6.85 -5.24 -22.96
CA PHE A 324 -6.50 -4.73 -21.63
C PHE A 324 -6.59 -5.77 -20.49
N VAL A 325 -6.89 -7.03 -20.82
CA VAL A 325 -6.98 -8.16 -19.87
C VAL A 325 -5.98 -9.26 -20.23
N VAL A 326 -5.66 -10.12 -19.25
CA VAL A 326 -4.77 -11.27 -19.46
C VAL A 326 -5.53 -12.43 -20.10
N ASP A 327 -6.61 -12.88 -19.46
CA ASP A 327 -7.44 -13.98 -19.97
C ASP A 327 -8.22 -13.53 -21.22
N ALA A 328 -8.29 -14.38 -22.24
CA ALA A 328 -9.39 -14.34 -23.19
C ALA A 328 -10.71 -14.61 -22.45
N ARG A 329 -11.79 -13.92 -22.83
CA ARG A 329 -13.10 -14.01 -22.17
C ARG A 329 -14.18 -14.13 -23.21
N GLU A 330 -15.01 -15.15 -23.09
CA GLU A 330 -16.25 -15.26 -23.86
C GLU A 330 -17.44 -14.67 -23.10
N PRO A 331 -18.56 -14.34 -23.77
CA PRO A 331 -19.79 -13.93 -23.10
C PRO A 331 -20.23 -14.93 -22.02
N VAL A 332 -20.71 -14.42 -20.89
CA VAL A 332 -21.14 -15.23 -19.74
C VAL A 332 -22.59 -14.90 -19.41
N GLU A 333 -23.42 -15.93 -19.29
CA GLU A 333 -24.83 -15.77 -18.90
C GLU A 333 -24.96 -15.02 -17.57
N GLY A 334 -25.93 -14.09 -17.49
CA GLY A 334 -26.15 -13.25 -16.31
C GLY A 334 -25.13 -12.13 -16.07
N ALA A 335 -24.11 -11.95 -16.92
CA ALA A 335 -23.20 -10.81 -16.81
C ALA A 335 -23.81 -9.51 -17.37
N LEU A 336 -23.68 -8.40 -16.62
CA LEU A 336 -24.24 -7.08 -17.00
C LEU A 336 -23.63 -6.50 -18.30
N HIS A 337 -22.36 -6.79 -18.58
CA HIS A 337 -21.66 -6.31 -19.77
C HIS A 337 -20.99 -7.47 -20.52
N ASN A 338 -21.72 -8.02 -21.50
CA ASN A 338 -21.23 -9.06 -22.41
C ASN A 338 -20.74 -8.53 -23.77
N GLU A 339 -21.09 -7.28 -24.08
CA GLU A 339 -20.74 -6.60 -25.33
C GLU A 339 -19.27 -6.77 -25.70
N PRO A 340 -18.95 -6.92 -27.01
CA PRO A 340 -17.58 -7.06 -27.48
C PRO A 340 -16.76 -5.76 -27.32
N GLN A 341 -17.43 -4.63 -27.07
CA GLN A 341 -16.81 -3.31 -26.95
C GLN A 341 -17.37 -2.57 -25.72
N LEU A 342 -16.54 -1.75 -25.08
CA LEU A 342 -16.93 -0.83 -24.01
C LEU A 342 -16.56 0.62 -24.37
N PRO A 343 -17.17 1.63 -23.75
CA PRO A 343 -16.76 3.03 -23.94
C PRO A 343 -15.28 3.24 -23.61
N ALA A 344 -14.51 3.81 -24.53
CA ALA A 344 -13.08 4.04 -24.31
C ALA A 344 -12.82 4.96 -23.11
N LEU A 345 -13.73 5.90 -22.81
CA LEU A 345 -13.65 6.77 -21.62
C LEU A 345 -13.66 5.95 -20.32
N PHE A 346 -14.48 4.89 -20.22
CA PHE A 346 -14.53 4.04 -19.04
C PHE A 346 -13.20 3.32 -18.80
N ILE A 347 -12.66 2.65 -19.82
CA ILE A 347 -11.34 1.97 -19.74
C ILE A 347 -10.22 2.98 -19.43
N TYR A 348 -10.32 4.21 -19.94
CA TYR A 348 -9.40 5.29 -19.60
C TYR A 348 -9.52 5.77 -18.16
N LEU A 349 -10.73 5.91 -17.59
CA LEU A 349 -10.89 6.29 -16.19
C LEU A 349 -10.42 5.17 -15.26
N MET A 350 -10.65 3.90 -15.59
CA MET A 350 -10.05 2.75 -14.90
C MET A 350 -8.50 2.79 -14.96
N ASN A 351 -7.93 3.21 -16.10
CA ASN A 351 -6.50 3.43 -16.27
C ASN A 351 -5.97 4.62 -15.43
N GLN A 352 -6.73 5.71 -15.29
CA GLN A 352 -6.37 6.84 -14.43
C GLN A 352 -6.51 6.50 -12.94
N LEU A 353 -7.56 5.79 -12.55
CA LEU A 353 -7.77 5.24 -11.20
C LEU A 353 -6.60 4.34 -10.81
N GLY A 354 -6.25 3.36 -11.64
CA GLY A 354 -5.10 2.49 -11.38
C GLY A 354 -3.77 3.26 -11.29
N LYS A 355 -3.62 4.38 -12.03
CA LYS A 355 -2.46 5.27 -11.87
C LYS A 355 -2.50 6.07 -10.57
N ALA A 356 -3.68 6.48 -10.11
CA ALA A 356 -3.82 7.19 -8.85
C ALA A 356 -3.50 6.27 -7.66
N ILE A 357 -4.02 5.04 -7.67
CA ILE A 357 -3.74 3.99 -6.66
C ILE A 357 -2.24 3.72 -6.53
N ILE A 358 -1.55 3.47 -7.65
CA ILE A 358 -0.09 3.26 -7.65
C ILE A 358 0.67 4.47 -7.10
N ASN A 359 0.25 5.69 -7.47
CA ASN A 359 0.86 6.91 -6.95
C ASN A 359 0.61 7.09 -5.44
N GLN A 360 -0.57 6.73 -4.94
CA GLN A 360 -0.92 6.80 -3.52
C GLN A 360 -0.03 5.87 -2.68
N PHE A 361 0.16 4.63 -3.15
CA PHE A 361 1.08 3.68 -2.53
C PHE A 361 2.52 4.18 -2.52
N ILE A 362 3.00 4.73 -3.64
CA ILE A 362 4.35 5.27 -3.75
C ILE A 362 4.58 6.49 -2.84
N ASN A 363 3.65 7.44 -2.82
CA ASN A 363 3.86 8.73 -2.17
C ASN A 363 3.60 8.71 -0.66
N GLU A 364 2.60 7.95 -0.21
CA GLU A 364 2.13 8.00 1.18
C GLU A 364 2.42 6.73 1.96
N CYS A 365 2.30 5.56 1.32
CA CYS A 365 2.33 4.29 2.06
C CYS A 365 3.75 3.85 2.47
N GLY A 366 4.80 4.40 1.86
CA GLY A 366 6.17 4.24 2.34
C GLY A 366 6.41 4.94 3.68
N ALA A 367 5.85 6.15 3.88
CA ALA A 367 5.98 6.91 5.13
C ALA A 367 4.90 6.54 6.17
N SER A 368 3.68 6.24 5.72
CA SER A 368 2.53 5.85 6.54
C SER A 368 1.94 4.53 6.04
N PRO A 369 2.45 3.37 6.47
CA PRO A 369 1.94 2.05 6.08
C PRO A 369 0.44 1.88 6.32
N ARG A 370 -0.10 2.49 7.38
CA ARG A 370 -1.53 2.46 7.73
C ARG A 370 -2.43 3.08 6.65
N SER A 371 -1.91 4.00 5.83
CA SER A 371 -2.65 4.61 4.72
C SER A 371 -2.94 3.63 3.57
N ALA A 372 -2.23 2.49 3.49
CA ALA A 372 -2.43 1.51 2.43
C ALA A 372 -3.74 0.70 2.57
N ASP A 373 -4.25 0.50 3.79
CA ASP A 373 -5.47 -0.28 4.01
C ASP A 373 -6.72 0.37 3.38
N PRO A 374 -7.07 1.64 3.64
CA PRO A 374 -8.25 2.27 3.02
C PRO A 374 -8.16 2.34 1.50
N VAL A 375 -6.96 2.54 0.93
CA VAL A 375 -6.72 2.50 -0.52
C VAL A 375 -6.97 1.09 -1.07
N GLY A 376 -6.52 0.06 -0.35
CA GLY A 376 -6.76 -1.35 -0.67
C GLY A 376 -8.25 -1.74 -0.62
N VAL A 377 -8.99 -1.27 0.40
CA VAL A 377 -10.45 -1.47 0.52
C VAL A 377 -11.18 -0.87 -0.68
N VAL A 378 -10.94 0.42 -0.98
CA VAL A 378 -11.62 1.13 -2.08
C VAL A 378 -11.25 0.50 -3.43
N THR A 379 -9.99 0.09 -3.61
CA THR A 379 -9.55 -0.65 -4.80
C THR A 379 -10.33 -1.96 -4.96
N ALA A 380 -10.38 -2.77 -3.91
CA ALA A 380 -11.08 -4.06 -3.94
C ALA A 380 -12.58 -3.90 -4.18
N GLN A 381 -13.22 -2.88 -3.61
CA GLN A 381 -14.64 -2.58 -3.82
C GLN A 381 -14.93 -2.11 -5.26
N LEU A 382 -14.14 -1.15 -5.79
CA LEU A 382 -14.33 -0.65 -7.15
C LEU A 382 -14.08 -1.74 -8.21
N PHE A 383 -13.02 -2.54 -8.07
CA PHE A 383 -12.71 -3.59 -9.04
C PHE A 383 -13.57 -4.86 -8.88
N SER A 384 -14.39 -4.98 -7.84
CA SER A 384 -15.33 -6.10 -7.65
C SER A 384 -16.81 -5.74 -7.87
N ALA A 385 -17.12 -4.44 -8.02
CA ALA A 385 -18.46 -3.95 -8.31
C ALA A 385 -19.00 -4.58 -9.60
N LYS A 386 -20.20 -5.18 -9.53
CA LYS A 386 -20.82 -5.95 -10.62
C LYS A 386 -20.99 -5.09 -11.88
N GLU A 387 -21.30 -3.82 -11.67
CA GLU A 387 -21.49 -2.77 -12.69
C GLU A 387 -20.21 -2.45 -13.48
N PHE A 388 -19.03 -2.90 -13.03
CA PHE A 388 -17.74 -2.67 -13.69
C PHE A 388 -17.06 -3.97 -14.14
N LEU A 389 -17.76 -5.11 -14.06
CA LEU A 389 -17.29 -6.39 -14.57
C LEU A 389 -17.58 -6.49 -16.07
N TRP A 390 -16.60 -6.99 -16.83
CA TRP A 390 -16.77 -7.30 -18.25
C TRP A 390 -16.67 -8.81 -18.46
N ARG A 391 -17.70 -9.39 -19.06
CA ARG A 391 -17.87 -10.85 -19.23
C ARG A 391 -17.70 -11.60 -17.91
N GLY A 392 -18.42 -11.13 -16.89
CA GLY A 392 -18.43 -11.67 -15.52
C GLY A 392 -17.14 -11.48 -14.70
N LYS A 393 -16.06 -10.91 -15.27
CA LYS A 393 -14.74 -10.82 -14.63
C LYS A 393 -14.27 -9.37 -14.45
N SER A 394 -13.47 -9.14 -13.41
CA SER A 394 -12.89 -7.82 -13.09
C SER A 394 -11.92 -7.31 -14.17
N LEU A 395 -11.80 -5.99 -14.31
CA LEU A 395 -10.77 -5.31 -15.13
C LEU A 395 -9.49 -4.97 -14.33
N ILE A 396 -9.25 -5.65 -13.21
CA ILE A 396 -8.07 -5.47 -12.32
C ILE A 396 -6.72 -5.55 -13.04
N ASP A 397 -6.64 -6.26 -14.17
CA ASP A 397 -5.44 -6.35 -15.00
C ASP A 397 -4.92 -4.97 -15.44
N ILE A 398 -5.79 -3.96 -15.55
CA ILE A 398 -5.43 -2.56 -15.84
C ILE A 398 -4.56 -1.94 -14.74
N LEU A 399 -4.79 -2.33 -13.48
CA LEU A 399 -3.98 -1.96 -12.31
C LEU A 399 -2.74 -2.86 -12.20
N MET A 400 -2.92 -4.18 -12.36
CA MET A 400 -1.80 -5.13 -12.22
C MET A 400 -0.73 -4.96 -13.30
N ALA A 401 -1.11 -4.55 -14.52
CA ALA A 401 -0.17 -4.12 -15.56
C ALA A 401 0.72 -2.93 -15.14
N LYS A 402 0.26 -2.09 -14.21
CA LYS A 402 1.06 -1.00 -13.65
C LYS A 402 1.96 -1.50 -12.53
N PHE A 403 1.40 -2.26 -11.58
CA PHE A 403 2.16 -2.92 -10.51
C PHE A 403 3.33 -3.71 -11.09
N ARG A 404 3.11 -4.50 -12.13
CA ARG A 404 4.13 -5.25 -12.86
C ARG A 404 5.28 -4.38 -13.38
N VAL A 405 5.00 -3.14 -13.80
CA VAL A 405 6.02 -2.22 -14.33
C VAL A 405 6.74 -1.47 -13.22
N VAL A 406 6.04 -1.06 -12.15
CA VAL A 406 6.64 -0.27 -11.07
C VAL A 406 7.25 -1.09 -9.94
N CYS A 407 6.76 -2.30 -9.69
CA CYS A 407 7.27 -3.26 -8.71
C CYS A 407 7.32 -4.68 -9.34
N PRO A 408 8.28 -4.95 -10.25
CA PRO A 408 8.39 -6.24 -10.94
C PRO A 408 8.60 -7.45 -10.02
N VAL A 409 9.21 -7.24 -8.85
CA VAL A 409 9.63 -8.33 -7.95
C VAL A 409 8.46 -9.15 -7.39
N VAL A 410 7.28 -8.54 -7.17
CA VAL A 410 6.07 -9.31 -6.76
C VAL A 410 5.54 -10.23 -7.87
N PHE A 411 6.02 -10.06 -9.11
CA PHE A 411 5.75 -10.97 -10.23
C PHE A 411 6.91 -11.97 -10.47
N GLY A 412 7.91 -12.02 -9.57
CA GLY A 412 9.05 -12.92 -9.67
C GLY A 412 10.19 -12.43 -10.56
N TYR A 413 10.18 -11.16 -10.98
CA TYR A 413 11.28 -10.60 -11.75
C TYR A 413 12.51 -10.31 -10.88
N ARG A 414 13.68 -10.55 -11.47
CA ARG A 414 15.01 -10.46 -10.85
C ARG A 414 15.97 -9.73 -11.78
N GLY A 415 17.05 -9.17 -11.21
CA GLY A 415 18.14 -8.52 -11.92
C GLY A 415 19.11 -7.87 -10.93
N SER A 416 20.34 -7.55 -11.34
CA SER A 416 21.31 -6.88 -10.46
C SER A 416 21.13 -5.36 -10.46
N ASP A 417 20.98 -4.79 -9.27
CA ASP A 417 21.02 -3.37 -8.95
C ASP A 417 22.31 -2.64 -9.38
N LYS A 418 23.40 -3.35 -9.67
CA LYS A 418 24.65 -2.80 -10.21
C LYS A 418 24.64 -2.55 -11.72
N THR A 419 23.64 -3.06 -12.43
CA THR A 419 23.55 -2.97 -13.90
C THR A 419 22.35 -2.13 -14.32
N GLU A 420 22.46 -1.36 -15.40
CA GLU A 420 21.32 -0.59 -15.93
C GLU A 420 20.13 -1.49 -16.28
N GLN A 421 20.41 -2.64 -16.92
CA GLN A 421 19.38 -3.62 -17.30
C GLN A 421 18.73 -4.25 -16.06
N GLY A 422 19.50 -4.58 -15.03
CA GLY A 422 18.98 -5.14 -13.78
C GLY A 422 18.16 -4.13 -12.98
N ARG A 423 18.61 -2.87 -12.88
CA ARG A 423 17.82 -1.75 -12.33
C ARG A 423 16.46 -1.62 -13.05
N ALA A 424 16.46 -1.63 -14.38
CA ALA A 424 15.24 -1.61 -15.17
C ALA A 424 14.33 -2.83 -14.90
N ARG A 425 14.90 -4.04 -14.78
CA ARG A 425 14.17 -5.28 -14.44
C ARG A 425 13.61 -5.27 -13.01
N LEU A 426 14.23 -4.53 -12.08
CA LEU A 426 13.79 -4.34 -10.69
C LEU A 426 12.80 -3.17 -10.49
N GLY A 427 12.44 -2.41 -11.53
CA GLY A 427 11.47 -1.30 -11.41
C GLY A 427 12.07 0.01 -10.87
N TRP A 428 13.40 0.15 -10.90
CA TRP A 428 14.05 1.45 -10.69
C TRP A 428 13.51 2.47 -11.70
N ARG A 429 13.34 3.71 -11.24
CA ARG A 429 12.90 4.83 -12.08
C ARG A 429 14.11 5.68 -12.47
N LYS A 430 14.08 6.22 -13.70
CA LYS A 430 14.90 7.37 -14.08
C LYS A 430 14.11 8.67 -13.92
N ASP A 431 14.76 9.72 -13.43
CA ASP A 431 14.25 11.09 -13.40
C ASP A 431 15.30 12.02 -14.01
N GLY A 432 14.88 12.93 -14.90
CA GLY A 432 15.83 13.72 -15.72
C GLY A 432 16.80 12.88 -16.58
N GLY A 433 16.56 11.58 -16.76
CA GLY A 433 17.48 10.64 -17.44
C GLY A 433 18.48 9.93 -16.51
N ALA A 434 18.70 10.44 -15.30
CA ALA A 434 19.50 9.78 -14.26
C ALA A 434 18.66 8.78 -13.44
N TRP A 435 19.28 7.78 -12.81
CA TRP A 435 18.57 6.93 -11.85
C TRP A 435 18.22 7.72 -10.59
N ILE A 436 17.04 7.48 -10.00
CA ILE A 436 16.70 8.02 -8.67
C ILE A 436 17.67 7.49 -7.59
N SER A 437 17.69 8.13 -6.42
CA SER A 437 18.52 7.64 -5.31
C SER A 437 18.03 6.28 -4.79
N GLU A 438 18.93 5.51 -4.19
CA GLU A 438 18.60 4.22 -3.60
C GLU A 438 17.50 4.34 -2.53
N GLN A 439 17.59 5.37 -1.67
CA GLN A 439 16.55 5.66 -0.68
C GLN A 439 15.19 5.90 -1.34
N GLN A 440 15.12 6.76 -2.37
CA GLN A 440 13.88 7.02 -3.10
C GLN A 440 13.33 5.77 -3.80
N HIS A 441 14.20 4.86 -4.24
CA HIS A 441 13.76 3.57 -4.77
C HIS A 441 13.21 2.67 -3.65
N ASN A 442 13.90 2.60 -2.52
CA ASN A 442 13.51 1.79 -1.37
C ASN A 442 12.17 2.24 -0.76
N ASP A 443 11.94 3.55 -0.63
CA ASP A 443 10.67 4.12 -0.15
C ASP A 443 9.50 3.78 -1.09
N ARG A 444 9.73 3.90 -2.42
CA ARG A 444 8.76 3.48 -3.44
C ARG A 444 8.44 1.99 -3.33
N MET A 445 9.47 1.15 -3.15
CA MET A 445 9.31 -0.30 -3.05
C MET A 445 8.57 -0.70 -1.78
N MET A 446 8.84 -0.03 -0.66
CA MET A 446 8.14 -0.23 0.61
C MET A 446 6.64 0.07 0.46
N GLY A 447 6.29 1.26 -0.03
CA GLY A 447 4.89 1.64 -0.24
C GLY A 447 4.14 0.73 -1.23
N LEU A 448 4.81 0.28 -2.28
CA LEU A 448 4.26 -0.69 -3.24
C LEU A 448 4.09 -2.10 -2.66
N GLY A 449 4.98 -2.56 -1.79
CA GLY A 449 4.86 -3.85 -1.10
C GLY A 449 3.63 -3.88 -0.19
N ILE A 450 3.47 -2.85 0.65
CA ILE A 450 2.31 -2.69 1.55
C ILE A 450 1.03 -2.57 0.73
N GLY A 451 1.03 -1.76 -0.33
CA GLY A 451 -0.13 -1.60 -1.21
C GLY A 451 -0.53 -2.85 -1.99
N TYR A 452 0.43 -3.70 -2.36
CA TYR A 452 0.15 -5.00 -2.96
C TYR A 452 -0.50 -5.97 -1.96
N ALA A 453 0.03 -6.03 -0.74
CA ALA A 453 -0.54 -6.83 0.35
C ALA A 453 -1.96 -6.36 0.71
N SER A 454 -2.19 -5.05 0.79
CA SER A 454 -3.48 -4.47 1.17
C SER A 454 -4.58 -4.65 0.11
N ILE A 455 -4.23 -5.02 -1.12
CA ILE A 455 -5.17 -5.47 -2.16
C ILE A 455 -5.36 -6.99 -2.11
N ALA A 456 -4.25 -7.75 -2.08
CA ALA A 456 -4.28 -9.20 -2.27
C ALA A 456 -4.81 -9.99 -1.06
N LEU A 457 -4.62 -9.49 0.16
CA LEU A 457 -5.09 -10.10 1.41
C LEU A 457 -6.44 -9.52 1.87
N ARG A 458 -7.37 -9.31 0.92
CA ARG A 458 -8.75 -8.88 1.22
C ARG A 458 -9.66 -10.09 1.37
N ASP A 459 -10.40 -10.11 2.48
CA ASP A 459 -11.43 -11.11 2.69
C ASP A 459 -12.73 -10.69 2.00
N PHE A 460 -13.29 -11.63 1.25
CA PHE A 460 -14.56 -11.52 0.54
C PHE A 460 -15.58 -12.57 1.01
N SER A 461 -15.28 -13.36 2.05
CA SER A 461 -16.16 -14.39 2.62
C SER A 461 -17.56 -13.87 3.01
N LYS A 462 -17.65 -12.59 3.38
CA LYS A 462 -18.89 -11.87 3.75
C LYS A 462 -19.45 -10.99 2.63
N SER A 463 -18.97 -11.16 1.39
CA SER A 463 -19.38 -10.37 0.23
C SER A 463 -19.98 -11.27 -0.86
N SER A 464 -21.00 -10.76 -1.57
CA SER A 464 -21.56 -11.42 -2.76
C SER A 464 -20.81 -11.06 -4.06
N ASN A 465 -19.68 -10.34 -3.95
CA ASN A 465 -18.80 -10.03 -5.06
C ASN A 465 -17.59 -10.98 -5.08
N ILE A 466 -17.06 -11.25 -6.27
CA ILE A 466 -15.85 -12.07 -6.44
C ILE A 466 -14.62 -11.22 -6.12
N ASN A 467 -13.67 -11.76 -5.33
CA ASN A 467 -12.41 -11.10 -5.05
C ASN A 467 -11.62 -10.87 -6.36
N PRO A 468 -11.32 -9.62 -6.74
CA PRO A 468 -10.66 -9.33 -8.01
C PRO A 468 -9.18 -9.75 -8.02
N TRP A 469 -8.54 -9.85 -6.86
CA TRP A 469 -7.13 -10.26 -6.75
C TRP A 469 -6.94 -11.15 -5.51
N PRO A 470 -7.24 -12.46 -5.60
CA PRO A 470 -7.37 -13.34 -4.44
C PRO A 470 -6.03 -13.58 -3.72
N PRO A 471 -6.06 -14.00 -2.43
CA PRO A 471 -4.86 -14.30 -1.63
C PRO A 471 -3.89 -15.31 -2.26
N SER A 472 -4.34 -16.15 -3.21
CA SER A 472 -3.46 -17.06 -3.97
C SER A 472 -2.41 -16.31 -4.80
N ARG A 473 -2.72 -15.07 -5.22
CA ARG A 473 -1.75 -14.16 -5.86
C ARG A 473 -0.72 -13.63 -4.87
N TYR A 474 -1.11 -13.35 -3.62
CA TYR A 474 -0.17 -12.99 -2.55
C TYR A 474 0.81 -14.12 -2.27
N TRP A 475 0.30 -15.34 -2.07
CA TRP A 475 1.12 -16.54 -1.85
C TRP A 475 2.11 -16.74 -3.01
N LYS A 476 1.63 -16.69 -4.27
CA LYS A 476 2.49 -16.82 -5.45
C LYS A 476 3.58 -15.75 -5.52
N SER A 477 3.25 -14.49 -5.21
CA SER A 477 4.24 -13.40 -5.17
C SER A 477 5.31 -13.61 -4.12
N MET A 478 4.93 -13.99 -2.90
CA MET A 478 5.87 -14.29 -1.83
C MET A 478 6.76 -15.50 -2.19
N ALA A 479 6.16 -16.59 -2.68
CA ALA A 479 6.88 -17.79 -3.13
C ALA A 479 7.90 -17.47 -4.22
N ASN A 480 7.53 -16.66 -5.22
CA ASN A 480 8.43 -16.21 -6.28
C ASN A 480 9.66 -15.44 -5.75
N ILE A 481 9.49 -14.68 -4.66
CA ILE A 481 10.58 -13.95 -4.01
C ILE A 481 11.47 -14.91 -3.22
N VAL A 482 10.91 -15.68 -2.28
CA VAL A 482 11.69 -16.55 -1.35
C VAL A 482 12.30 -17.79 -2.01
N ASN A 483 11.87 -18.13 -3.23
CA ASN A 483 12.49 -19.14 -4.09
C ASN A 483 13.50 -18.52 -5.08
N THR A 484 13.96 -17.29 -4.84
CA THR A 484 15.09 -16.70 -5.55
C THR A 484 16.41 -17.32 -5.06
N PRO A 485 17.27 -17.82 -5.97
CA PRO A 485 18.60 -18.31 -5.62
C PRO A 485 19.40 -17.27 -4.83
N PRO A 486 20.21 -17.65 -3.81
CA PRO A 486 20.92 -16.69 -2.98
C PRO A 486 21.83 -15.71 -3.75
N ALA A 487 22.39 -16.13 -4.89
CA ALA A 487 23.22 -15.29 -5.76
C ALA A 487 22.42 -14.21 -6.54
N GLU A 488 21.11 -14.39 -6.72
CA GLU A 488 20.19 -13.45 -7.38
C GLU A 488 19.41 -12.59 -6.39
N MET A 489 19.59 -12.81 -5.08
CA MET A 489 18.93 -12.02 -4.02
C MET A 489 19.38 -10.56 -4.07
N THR A 490 18.41 -9.65 -4.01
CA THR A 490 18.67 -8.20 -4.00
C THR A 490 17.94 -7.50 -2.85
N ASP A 491 18.49 -6.37 -2.39
CA ASP A 491 17.91 -5.61 -1.28
C ASP A 491 16.48 -5.12 -1.60
N THR A 492 16.23 -4.79 -2.88
CA THR A 492 14.88 -4.49 -3.41
C THR A 492 13.87 -5.62 -3.12
N GLN A 493 14.25 -6.89 -3.30
CA GLN A 493 13.35 -8.02 -2.99
C GLN A 493 13.12 -8.14 -1.49
N CYS A 494 14.17 -7.98 -0.68
CA CYS A 494 14.07 -8.06 0.78
C CYS A 494 13.18 -6.93 1.35
N ILE A 495 13.32 -5.71 0.85
CA ILE A 495 12.47 -4.57 1.21
C ILE A 495 11.01 -4.82 0.83
N VAL A 496 10.74 -5.28 -0.40
CA VAL A 496 9.35 -5.59 -0.83
C VAL A 496 8.76 -6.74 -0.02
N LEU A 497 9.52 -7.79 0.28
CA LEU A 497 9.06 -8.89 1.13
C LEU A 497 8.74 -8.42 2.55
N LYS A 498 9.62 -7.64 3.17
CA LYS A 498 9.41 -7.06 4.52
C LYS A 498 8.13 -6.22 4.56
N SER A 499 7.94 -5.38 3.53
CA SER A 499 6.80 -4.45 3.45
C SER A 499 5.49 -5.13 3.02
N MET A 500 5.54 -6.27 2.32
CA MET A 500 4.37 -7.13 2.09
C MET A 500 3.92 -7.86 3.36
N LEU A 501 4.85 -8.24 4.25
CA LEU A 501 4.57 -9.04 5.45
C LEU A 501 4.15 -8.18 6.64
N ASN A 502 4.87 -7.09 6.90
CA ASN A 502 4.64 -6.19 8.03
C ASN A 502 3.19 -5.65 8.06
N GLN A 503 2.51 -5.81 9.20
CA GLN A 503 1.09 -5.44 9.43
C GLN A 503 0.07 -6.26 8.62
N HIS A 504 0.50 -7.38 8.05
CA HIS A 504 -0.31 -8.27 7.21
C HIS A 504 -0.17 -9.76 7.61
N GLU A 505 0.65 -10.07 8.61
CA GLU A 505 0.94 -11.40 9.11
C GLU A 505 -0.34 -12.10 9.58
N GLU A 506 -1.14 -11.43 10.41
CA GLU A 506 -2.42 -11.95 10.92
C GLU A 506 -3.39 -12.27 9.77
N LYS A 507 -3.56 -11.35 8.80
CA LYS A 507 -4.41 -11.57 7.62
C LYS A 507 -3.90 -12.76 6.79
N PHE A 508 -2.59 -12.91 6.65
CA PHE A 508 -1.99 -14.01 5.90
C PHE A 508 -2.20 -15.37 6.61
N ILE A 509 -2.04 -15.40 7.93
CA ILE A 509 -2.35 -16.57 8.77
C ILE A 509 -3.85 -16.90 8.72
N ASN A 510 -4.74 -15.91 8.74
CA ASN A 510 -6.19 -16.13 8.65
C ASN A 510 -6.63 -16.79 7.32
N PHE A 511 -5.87 -16.65 6.23
CA PHE A 511 -6.16 -17.35 4.95
C PHE A 511 -5.52 -18.73 4.80
N TYR A 512 -4.38 -18.99 5.46
CA TYR A 512 -3.55 -20.17 5.18
C TYR A 512 -3.13 -20.98 6.42
N GLY A 513 -3.51 -20.55 7.62
CA GLY A 513 -3.22 -21.22 8.89
C GLY A 513 -1.74 -21.57 9.07
N SER A 514 -1.46 -22.83 9.39
CA SER A 514 -0.11 -23.36 9.57
C SER A 514 0.79 -23.25 8.33
N ALA A 515 0.21 -23.25 7.12
CA ALA A 515 0.99 -23.07 5.88
C ALA A 515 1.55 -21.64 5.77
N ALA A 516 0.82 -20.62 6.24
CA ALA A 516 1.36 -19.27 6.35
C ALA A 516 2.51 -19.20 7.37
N VAL A 517 2.40 -19.88 8.51
CA VAL A 517 3.48 -19.91 9.52
C VAL A 517 4.76 -20.56 8.96
N ALA A 518 4.64 -21.68 8.25
CA ALA A 518 5.77 -22.31 7.56
C ALA A 518 6.39 -21.37 6.50
N ALA A 519 5.55 -20.67 5.73
CA ALA A 519 6.04 -19.72 4.74
C ALA A 519 6.66 -18.45 5.35
N LEU A 520 6.18 -17.98 6.51
CA LEU A 520 6.78 -16.91 7.30
C LEU A 520 8.18 -17.29 7.80
N ARG A 521 8.35 -18.51 8.33
CA ARG A 521 9.68 -19.07 8.69
C ARG A 521 10.61 -19.06 7.48
N ARG A 522 10.14 -19.55 6.33
CA ARG A 522 10.93 -19.54 5.08
C ARG A 522 11.34 -18.12 4.69
N ALA A 523 10.42 -17.17 4.77
CA ALA A 523 10.59 -15.79 4.33
C ALA A 523 11.47 -14.93 5.25
N LEU A 524 11.38 -15.12 6.56
CA LEU A 524 12.00 -14.25 7.58
C LEU A 524 13.22 -14.86 8.29
N VAL A 525 13.38 -16.19 8.25
CA VAL A 525 14.49 -16.90 8.89
C VAL A 525 15.38 -17.57 7.84
N GLU A 526 14.88 -18.59 7.14
CA GLU A 526 15.72 -19.43 6.26
C GLU A 526 16.29 -18.67 5.06
N TRP A 527 15.46 -17.93 4.33
CA TRP A 527 15.88 -17.21 3.13
C TRP A 527 16.88 -16.08 3.46
N PRO A 528 16.64 -15.20 4.47
CA PRO A 528 17.65 -14.24 4.95
C PRO A 528 18.94 -14.88 5.46
N ASN A 529 18.87 -16.06 6.08
CA ASN A 529 20.06 -16.79 6.52
C ASN A 529 20.88 -17.29 5.33
N SER A 530 20.24 -17.75 4.26
CA SER A 530 20.90 -18.16 3.00
C SER A 530 21.59 -17.02 2.23
N ALA A 531 21.27 -15.75 2.54
CA ALA A 531 21.82 -14.58 1.84
C ALA A 531 23.36 -14.51 1.92
N PRO A 532 24.08 -14.37 0.78
CA PRO A 532 25.55 -14.34 0.75
C PRO A 532 26.14 -13.05 1.34
N LYS A 533 25.33 -11.98 1.44
CA LYS A 533 25.70 -10.72 2.09
C LYS A 533 24.56 -10.25 2.97
N LYS A 534 24.90 -9.77 4.17
CA LYS A 534 23.94 -9.27 5.15
C LYS A 534 23.69 -7.77 4.92
N THR A 535 22.87 -7.47 3.91
CA THR A 535 22.48 -6.10 3.54
C THR A 535 21.37 -5.56 4.47
N PRO A 536 21.11 -4.23 4.50
CA PRO A 536 20.08 -3.64 5.36
C PRO A 536 18.68 -4.24 5.19
N GLY A 537 18.27 -4.58 3.96
CA GLY A 537 17.01 -5.28 3.70
C GLY A 537 16.98 -6.71 4.24
N VAL A 538 18.09 -7.46 4.15
CA VAL A 538 18.21 -8.82 4.73
C VAL A 538 18.12 -8.76 6.26
N MET A 539 18.83 -7.84 6.90
CA MET A 539 18.73 -7.59 8.35
C MET A 539 17.30 -7.14 8.73
N GLY A 540 16.66 -6.34 7.87
CA GLY A 540 15.29 -5.88 8.03
C GLY A 540 14.25 -7.01 8.08
N LEU A 541 14.51 -8.15 7.43
CA LEU A 541 13.65 -9.35 7.50
C LEU A 541 13.86 -10.12 8.81
N GLN A 542 15.11 -10.28 9.25
CA GLN A 542 15.43 -10.93 10.54
C GLN A 542 14.87 -10.13 11.73
N VAL A 543 14.96 -8.80 11.70
CA VAL A 543 14.32 -7.93 12.70
C VAL A 543 12.80 -8.11 12.70
N LEU A 544 12.17 -8.29 11.53
CA LEU A 544 10.73 -8.56 11.45
C LEU A 544 10.38 -9.91 12.09
N ALA A 545 11.19 -10.96 11.93
CA ALA A 545 10.99 -12.23 12.64
C ALA A 545 10.99 -12.05 14.18
N VAL A 546 11.92 -11.25 14.71
CA VAL A 546 12.01 -10.95 16.15
C VAL A 546 10.77 -10.17 16.61
N MET A 547 10.29 -9.23 15.80
CA MET A 547 9.04 -8.51 16.07
C MET A 547 7.83 -9.45 16.07
N CYS A 548 7.70 -10.39 15.13
CA CYS A 548 6.63 -11.39 15.15
C CYS A 548 6.65 -12.24 16.43
N LYS A 549 7.83 -12.66 16.90
CA LYS A 549 7.98 -13.42 18.15
C LYS A 549 7.60 -12.60 19.38
N ARG A 550 8.00 -11.31 19.44
CA ARG A 550 7.73 -10.40 20.56
C ARG A 550 6.29 -9.90 20.61
N ASP A 551 5.75 -9.47 19.47
CA ASP A 551 4.49 -8.72 19.37
C ASP A 551 3.27 -9.61 19.09
N MET A 552 3.47 -10.81 18.51
CA MET A 552 2.41 -11.78 18.20
C MET A 552 2.58 -13.13 18.90
N GLY A 553 3.65 -13.32 19.68
CA GLY A 553 4.00 -14.64 20.26
C GLY A 553 4.38 -15.71 19.22
N LEU A 554 4.60 -15.32 17.96
CA LEU A 554 4.77 -16.26 16.85
C LEU A 554 6.22 -16.76 16.78
N ASP A 555 6.48 -17.95 17.34
CA ASP A 555 7.80 -18.54 17.27
C ASP A 555 8.09 -19.18 15.89
N LEU A 556 8.83 -18.44 15.07
CA LEU A 556 9.28 -18.91 13.77
C LEU A 556 10.51 -19.83 13.84
N GLY A 557 11.06 -20.13 15.02
CA GLY A 557 12.28 -20.92 15.17
C GLY A 557 13.54 -20.09 14.95
N LEU A 558 13.60 -18.94 15.62
CA LEU A 558 14.77 -18.05 15.73
C LEU A 558 15.74 -18.53 16.79
#